data_AF-A0A6A6EMW4-F1
#
_entry.id   AF-A0A6A6EMW4-F1
#
_cell.length_a   1.000
_cell.length_b   1.000
_cell.length_c   1.000
_cell.angle_alpha   90.00
_cell.angle_beta   90.00
_cell.angle_gamma   90.00
#
_symmetry.space_group_name_H-M   'P 1'
#
loop_
_entity.id
_entity.type
_entity.pdbx_description
1 polymer ?
#
loop_
_entity_poly.entity_id
_entity_poly.type
_entity_poly.pdbx_seq_one_letter_code
_entity_poly.pdbx_strand_id
1 'polypeptide(L)'
;MPPCTEATKGEPMLQEEVITAKSAGDNAPTDTIDYGDAESDGYVVIKHAIPEDIITEIKVDENEFEVSPSGQYKVFRKVTPGQVVEHFVKHVSKQPLIDLGVSKINAEKAPKVIIFGQYLVDTSKRQSRFAGPPSSVYVTIATSERLSPEEGLPEFVYRSHKITQVRTLNEIFAIDTVKITLHKGWAVAWTSELSYQNQSSHA
;
A
#
# COMPACT_ATOMS: atom_id res chain seq x y z
N MET A 1 -36.76 -59.86 -29.06
CA MET A 1 -36.44 -59.88 -27.60
C MET A 1 -35.28 -58.92 -27.35
N PRO A 2 -35.07 -58.43 -26.11
CA PRO A 2 -34.58 -57.06 -25.85
C PRO A 2 -33.06 -57.01 -25.47
N PRO A 3 -32.51 -56.00 -24.73
CA PRO A 3 -31.95 -54.76 -25.30
C PRO A 3 -30.56 -54.38 -24.69
N CYS A 4 -30.12 -53.12 -24.90
CA CYS A 4 -29.44 -52.15 -23.98
C CYS A 4 -28.54 -51.18 -24.79
N THR A 5 -28.82 -49.87 -24.92
CA THR A 5 -28.34 -48.73 -24.05
C THR A 5 -26.82 -48.75 -23.76
N GLU A 6 -26.03 -47.67 -23.77
CA GLU A 6 -26.24 -46.20 -23.88
C GLU A 6 -24.87 -45.52 -24.19
N ALA A 7 -24.67 -44.23 -24.50
CA ALA A 7 -25.52 -43.04 -24.69
C ALA A 7 -24.81 -42.02 -25.64
N THR A 8 -25.51 -40.96 -26.11
CA THR A 8 -24.88 -39.80 -26.80
C THR A 8 -24.87 -38.58 -25.88
N LYS A 9 -23.68 -38.05 -25.54
CA LYS A 9 -23.54 -36.86 -24.68
C LYS A 9 -23.21 -35.63 -25.53
N GLY A 10 -24.17 -34.71 -25.66
CA GLY A 10 -24.00 -33.45 -26.38
C GLY A 10 -23.20 -32.40 -25.59
N GLU A 11 -22.71 -31.40 -26.31
CA GLU A 11 -22.13 -30.18 -25.76
C GLU A 11 -23.18 -29.34 -25.02
N PRO A 12 -22.85 -28.70 -23.87
CA PRO A 12 -23.64 -27.61 -23.34
C PRO A 12 -23.16 -26.26 -23.92
N MET A 13 -24.07 -25.56 -24.58
CA MET A 13 -23.90 -24.15 -24.95
C MET A 13 -23.68 -23.28 -23.70
N LEU A 14 -22.88 -22.23 -23.83
CA LEU A 14 -22.81 -21.14 -22.86
C LEU A 14 -24.19 -20.47 -22.76
N GLN A 15 -24.74 -20.39 -21.55
CA GLN A 15 -25.94 -19.60 -21.26
C GLN A 15 -25.53 -18.27 -20.62
N GLU A 16 -26.00 -17.16 -21.19
CA GLU A 16 -25.90 -15.84 -20.58
C GLU A 16 -26.75 -15.78 -19.30
N GLU A 17 -26.13 -15.56 -18.15
CA GLU A 17 -26.87 -15.29 -16.92
C GLU A 17 -27.15 -13.79 -16.79
N VAL A 18 -28.31 -13.37 -17.31
CA VAL A 18 -28.84 -12.02 -17.11
C VAL A 18 -29.41 -11.91 -15.70
N ILE A 19 -28.70 -11.22 -14.80
CA ILE A 19 -29.23 -10.85 -13.48
C ILE A 19 -29.52 -9.34 -13.46
N THR A 20 -30.81 -9.00 -13.63
CA THR A 20 -31.29 -7.62 -13.48
C THR A 20 -31.47 -7.27 -11.99
N ALA A 21 -31.13 -6.03 -11.63
CA ALA A 21 -30.97 -5.57 -10.27
C ALA A 21 -32.22 -5.69 -9.36
N LYS A 22 -31.97 -5.92 -8.06
CA LYS A 22 -32.86 -5.46 -6.98
C LYS A 22 -32.28 -4.19 -6.35
N SER A 23 -33.03 -3.10 -6.44
CA SER A 23 -32.80 -1.92 -5.60
C SER A 23 -33.45 -2.15 -4.23
N ALA A 24 -32.63 -2.11 -3.18
CA ALA A 24 -33.04 -1.84 -1.81
C ALA A 24 -31.87 -1.12 -1.15
N GLY A 25 -32.10 0.06 -0.58
CA GLY A 25 -31.05 0.86 0.01
C GLY A 25 -30.62 0.29 1.36
N ASP A 26 -29.35 -0.08 1.46
CA ASP A 26 -28.55 -0.03 2.69
C ASP A 26 -27.07 0.05 2.30
N ASN A 27 -26.26 0.67 3.17
CA ASN A 27 -24.90 1.13 2.85
C ASN A 27 -24.03 0.05 2.18
N ALA A 28 -23.69 0.25 0.91
CA ALA A 28 -22.69 -0.57 0.24
C ALA A 28 -21.32 -0.36 0.92
N PRO A 29 -20.61 -1.42 1.35
CA PRO A 29 -19.20 -1.28 1.64
C PRO A 29 -18.51 -0.92 0.32
N THR A 30 -17.76 0.18 0.31
CA THR A 30 -16.86 0.46 -0.80
C THR A 30 -15.79 -0.62 -0.77
N ASP A 31 -15.89 -1.62 -1.66
CA ASP A 31 -14.89 -2.69 -1.75
C ASP A 31 -13.52 -2.07 -2.05
N THR A 32 -12.70 -1.94 -1.00
CA THR A 32 -11.30 -1.55 -1.10
C THR A 32 -10.56 -2.73 -1.73
N ILE A 33 -10.54 -2.78 -3.06
CA ILE A 33 -9.84 -3.82 -3.82
C ILE A 33 -8.34 -3.62 -3.63
N ASP A 34 -7.80 -4.37 -2.68
CA ASP A 34 -6.38 -4.41 -2.37
C ASP A 34 -5.58 -5.09 -3.49
N TYR A 35 -4.32 -4.69 -3.69
CA TYR A 35 -3.40 -5.36 -4.62
C TYR A 35 -1.94 -5.31 -4.18
N GLY A 36 -1.18 -6.35 -4.51
CA GLY A 36 0.07 -6.71 -3.83
C GLY A 36 -0.20 -7.81 -2.80
N ASP A 37 0.59 -8.87 -2.83
CA ASP A 37 0.47 -9.98 -1.89
C ASP A 37 1.35 -9.71 -0.67
N ALA A 38 0.72 -9.50 0.50
CA ALA A 38 1.42 -9.24 1.76
C ALA A 38 2.52 -10.26 2.06
N GLU A 39 2.22 -11.55 1.82
CA GLU A 39 3.15 -12.62 2.08
C GLU A 39 4.24 -12.63 1.01
N SER A 40 3.91 -12.72 -0.29
CA SER A 40 4.89 -12.78 -1.38
C SER A 40 5.76 -11.53 -1.44
N ASP A 41 5.15 -10.35 -1.45
CA ASP A 41 5.75 -9.10 -1.94
C ASP A 41 6.15 -8.15 -0.79
N GLY A 42 5.60 -8.34 0.42
CA GLY A 42 5.93 -7.56 1.62
C GLY A 42 5.24 -6.21 1.70
N TYR A 43 4.29 -5.94 0.79
CA TYR A 43 3.44 -4.76 0.79
C TYR A 43 2.03 -5.11 0.29
N VAL A 44 1.06 -4.24 0.62
CA VAL A 44 -0.31 -4.24 0.08
C VAL A 44 -0.71 -2.80 -0.22
N VAL A 45 -1.26 -2.54 -1.41
CA VAL A 45 -1.91 -1.27 -1.73
C VAL A 45 -3.39 -1.36 -1.38
N ILE A 46 -3.86 -0.43 -0.56
CA ILE A 46 -5.25 -0.29 -0.14
C ILE A 46 -5.86 0.88 -0.91
N LYS A 47 -6.76 0.58 -1.85
CA LYS A 47 -7.48 1.61 -2.62
C LYS A 47 -8.52 2.29 -1.74
N HIS A 48 -8.72 3.60 -1.93
CA HIS A 48 -9.75 4.38 -1.22
C HIS A 48 -9.72 4.22 0.31
N ALA A 49 -8.53 4.00 0.88
CA ALA A 49 -8.32 3.86 2.32
C ALA A 49 -8.80 5.09 3.11
N ILE A 50 -8.75 6.28 2.53
CA ILE A 50 -9.31 7.51 3.11
C ILE A 50 -10.18 8.21 2.05
N PRO A 51 -11.44 8.55 2.37
CA PRO A 51 -12.28 9.44 1.58
C PRO A 51 -11.60 10.79 1.27
N GLU A 52 -11.79 11.31 0.04
CA GLU A 52 -11.11 12.52 -0.41
C GLU A 52 -11.52 13.77 0.35
N ASP A 53 -12.78 13.87 0.80
CA ASP A 53 -13.29 14.96 1.63
C ASP A 53 -12.49 15.08 2.93
N ILE A 54 -12.25 13.97 3.64
CA ILE A 54 -11.42 13.91 4.85
C ILE A 54 -9.97 14.35 4.57
N ILE A 55 -9.45 14.12 3.36
CA ILE A 55 -8.12 14.59 2.96
C ILE A 55 -8.12 16.10 2.70
N THR A 56 -9.17 16.65 2.09
CA THR A 56 -9.24 18.10 1.82
C THR A 56 -9.35 18.96 3.07
N GLU A 57 -9.76 18.39 4.20
CA GLU A 57 -9.80 19.08 5.50
C GLU A 57 -8.42 19.24 6.16
N ILE A 58 -7.40 18.53 5.69
CA ILE A 58 -6.04 18.62 6.24
C ILE A 58 -5.44 19.99 5.92
N LYS A 59 -5.15 20.77 6.98
CA LYS A 59 -4.45 22.05 6.87
C LYS A 59 -2.98 21.87 7.23
N VAL A 60 -2.10 22.43 6.41
CA VAL A 60 -0.64 22.34 6.50
C VAL A 60 -0.05 23.74 6.35
N ASP A 61 0.90 24.11 7.21
CA ASP A 61 1.76 25.27 6.98
C ASP A 61 3.04 24.82 6.25
N GLU A 62 3.10 25.05 4.94
CA GLU A 62 4.26 24.64 4.12
C GLU A 62 5.53 25.45 4.41
N ASN A 63 5.42 26.58 5.13
CA ASN A 63 6.56 27.43 5.45
C ASN A 63 7.40 26.90 6.62
N GLU A 64 6.79 26.12 7.52
CA GLU A 64 7.45 25.55 8.70
C GLU A 64 7.67 24.05 8.55
N PHE A 65 8.78 23.69 7.89
CA PHE A 65 9.18 22.29 7.70
C PHE A 65 10.59 21.98 8.24
N GLU A 66 10.83 20.71 8.53
CA GLU A 66 12.15 20.13 8.74
C GLU A 66 12.45 19.13 7.62
N VAL A 67 13.70 19.05 7.17
CA VAL A 67 14.13 17.94 6.32
C VAL A 67 14.52 16.77 7.20
N SER A 68 13.93 15.60 6.93
CA SER A 68 14.26 14.33 7.57
C SER A 68 15.78 14.04 7.62
N PRO A 69 16.29 13.33 8.64
CA PRO A 69 17.70 12.91 8.68
C PRO A 69 18.12 12.05 7.48
N SER A 70 17.16 11.38 6.82
CA SER A 70 17.39 10.58 5.62
C SER A 70 17.39 11.40 4.32
N GLY A 71 17.01 12.68 4.37
CA GLY A 71 16.89 13.58 3.21
C GLY A 71 15.64 13.34 2.34
N GLN A 72 14.79 12.38 2.68
CA GLN A 72 13.74 11.84 1.80
C GLN A 72 12.40 12.56 1.88
N TYR A 73 12.13 13.26 2.97
CA TYR A 73 10.89 13.96 3.18
C TYR A 73 11.11 15.28 3.92
N LYS A 74 10.30 16.28 3.57
CA LYS A 74 10.03 17.45 4.42
C LYS A 74 8.91 17.06 5.40
N VAL A 75 9.16 17.12 6.70
CA VAL A 75 8.11 17.02 7.73
C VAL A 75 7.54 18.41 7.96
N PHE A 76 6.23 18.57 7.85
CA PHE A 76 5.57 19.83 8.20
C PHE A 76 5.27 19.88 9.71
N ARG A 77 5.68 20.96 10.38
CA ARG A 77 5.54 21.09 11.85
C ARG A 77 4.13 21.39 12.32
N LYS A 78 3.33 22.09 11.52
CA LYS A 78 1.94 22.48 11.83
C LYS A 78 1.00 21.78 10.87
N VAL A 79 0.31 20.77 11.38
CA VAL A 79 -0.66 19.97 10.64
C VAL A 79 -1.76 19.46 11.56
N THR A 80 -2.97 19.31 11.03
CA THR A 80 -4.12 18.69 11.73
C THR A 80 -4.54 17.41 10.98
N PRO A 81 -3.92 16.24 11.24
CA PRO A 81 -4.22 14.99 10.54
C PRO A 81 -5.30 14.14 11.25
N GLY A 82 -5.94 14.67 12.30
CA GLY A 82 -6.72 13.88 13.26
C GLY A 82 -7.79 12.99 12.63
N GLN A 83 -8.61 13.53 11.73
CA GLN A 83 -9.70 12.80 11.08
C GLN A 83 -9.20 11.71 10.12
N VAL A 84 -8.06 11.91 9.45
CA VAL A 84 -7.43 10.88 8.61
C VAL A 84 -7.00 9.68 9.47
N VAL A 85 -6.34 9.95 10.59
CA VAL A 85 -5.87 8.89 11.50
C VAL A 85 -7.04 8.17 12.17
N GLU A 86 -8.04 8.92 12.63
CA GLU A 86 -9.26 8.37 13.21
C GLU A 86 -10.03 7.50 12.21
N HIS A 87 -10.20 7.99 10.97
CA HIS A 87 -10.87 7.23 9.92
C HIS A 87 -10.09 5.97 9.56
N PHE A 88 -8.77 6.05 9.38
CA PHE A 88 -7.92 4.89 9.11
C PHE A 88 -8.06 3.82 10.19
N VAL A 89 -7.98 4.21 11.46
CA VAL A 89 -8.07 3.28 12.59
C VAL A 89 -9.47 2.66 12.68
N LYS A 90 -10.55 3.44 12.50
CA LYS A 90 -11.93 2.95 12.69
C LYS A 90 -12.52 2.17 11.51
N HIS A 91 -12.24 2.57 10.27
CA HIS A 91 -13.02 2.10 9.11
C HIS A 91 -12.23 1.25 8.11
N VAL A 92 -10.92 1.44 7.99
CA VAL A 92 -10.10 0.65 7.04
C VAL A 92 -9.88 -0.76 7.57
N SER A 93 -9.99 -1.76 6.70
CA SER A 93 -9.69 -3.16 7.03
C SER A 93 -8.31 -3.30 7.65
N LYS A 94 -8.21 -4.12 8.70
CA LYS A 94 -6.94 -4.42 9.37
C LYS A 94 -6.27 -5.68 8.83
N GLN A 95 -6.92 -6.41 7.94
CA GLN A 95 -6.40 -7.65 7.37
C GLN A 95 -5.04 -7.45 6.68
N PRO A 96 -4.81 -6.41 5.84
CA PRO A 96 -3.50 -6.18 5.22
C PRO A 96 -2.36 -5.97 6.23
N LEU A 97 -2.64 -5.34 7.38
CA LEU A 97 -1.63 -5.17 8.44
C LEU A 97 -1.34 -6.49 9.15
N ILE A 98 -2.35 -7.34 9.32
CA ILE A 98 -2.23 -8.66 9.95
C ILE A 98 -1.44 -9.62 9.04
N ASP A 99 -1.71 -9.60 7.74
CA ASP A 99 -1.00 -10.42 6.75
C ASP A 99 0.48 -9.99 6.61
N LEU A 100 0.77 -8.71 6.82
CA LEU A 100 2.13 -8.17 6.95
C LEU A 100 2.79 -8.45 8.34
N GLY A 101 2.16 -9.25 9.20
CA GLY A 101 2.72 -9.74 10.47
C GLY A 101 2.37 -8.92 11.72
N VAL A 102 1.50 -7.91 11.65
CA VAL A 102 1.03 -7.19 12.85
C VAL A 102 0.00 -8.05 13.59
N SER A 103 0.20 -8.28 14.89
CA SER A 103 -0.81 -8.98 15.68
C SER A 103 -2.14 -8.20 15.70
N LYS A 104 -3.29 -8.90 15.65
CA LYS A 104 -4.62 -8.28 15.60
C LYS A 104 -4.81 -7.16 16.65
N ILE A 105 -4.38 -7.42 17.89
CA ILE A 105 -4.44 -6.46 19.01
C ILE A 105 -3.61 -5.19 18.75
N ASN A 106 -2.53 -5.27 17.97
CA ASN A 106 -1.72 -4.12 17.60
C ASN A 106 -2.23 -3.41 16.34
N ALA A 107 -2.84 -4.14 15.39
CA ALA A 107 -3.42 -3.56 14.18
C ALA A 107 -4.63 -2.64 14.48
N GLU A 108 -5.34 -2.89 15.59
CA GLU A 108 -6.47 -2.07 16.08
C GLU A 108 -6.03 -0.83 16.89
N LYS A 109 -4.73 -0.62 17.15
CA LYS A 109 -4.23 0.53 17.93
C LYS A 109 -3.98 1.76 17.06
N ALA A 110 -3.98 2.93 17.70
CA ALA A 110 -3.53 4.16 17.07
C ALA A 110 -2.05 4.07 16.62
N PRO A 111 -1.67 4.71 15.49
CA PRO A 111 -0.28 4.71 15.02
C PRO A 111 0.70 5.26 16.07
N LYS A 112 1.84 4.60 16.22
CA LYS A 112 2.89 5.02 17.18
C LYS A 112 3.54 6.36 16.82
N VAL A 113 3.65 6.64 15.53
CA VAL A 113 4.20 7.88 14.97
C VAL A 113 3.32 8.27 13.78
N ILE A 114 3.02 9.56 13.66
CA ILE A 114 2.31 10.14 12.53
C ILE A 114 3.26 11.17 11.92
N ILE A 115 3.58 11.01 10.64
CA ILE A 115 4.40 11.96 9.88
C ILE A 115 3.50 12.52 8.78
N PHE A 116 3.41 13.84 8.70
CA PHE A 116 2.83 14.52 7.55
C PHE A 116 3.94 15.30 6.84
N GLY A 117 4.01 15.17 5.52
CA GLY A 117 5.17 15.64 4.79
C GLY A 117 5.06 15.55 3.28
N GLN A 118 6.01 16.19 2.61
CA GLN A 118 6.23 16.09 1.19
C GLN A 118 7.40 15.13 0.95
N TYR A 119 7.21 14.09 0.13
CA TYR A 119 8.33 13.29 -0.38
C TYR A 119 9.23 14.15 -1.27
N LEU A 120 10.53 13.90 -1.20
CA LEU A 120 11.54 14.57 -2.02
C LEU A 120 12.13 13.55 -3.00
N VAL A 121 12.30 13.99 -4.25
CA VAL A 121 13.08 13.23 -5.22
C VAL A 121 14.54 13.23 -4.76
N ASP A 122 15.01 12.07 -4.32
CA ASP A 122 16.40 11.87 -3.94
C ASP A 122 17.26 11.89 -5.21
N THR A 123 18.29 12.74 -5.24
CA THR A 123 19.25 12.82 -6.35
C THR A 123 20.57 12.12 -6.02
N SER A 124 20.68 11.50 -4.84
CA SER A 124 21.85 10.72 -4.44
C SER A 124 21.81 9.30 -5.03
N LYS A 125 22.99 8.69 -5.19
CA LYS A 125 23.12 7.33 -5.75
C LYS A 125 22.32 6.32 -4.93
N ARG A 126 21.66 5.35 -5.61
CA ARG A 126 20.89 4.23 -5.02
C ARG A 126 21.42 3.82 -3.64
N GLN A 127 20.69 4.19 -2.59
CA GLN A 127 20.89 3.67 -1.23
C GLN A 127 19.69 2.81 -0.87
N SER A 128 19.92 1.51 -0.68
CA SER A 128 18.93 0.56 -0.21
C SER A 128 18.80 0.77 1.28
N ARG A 129 17.59 1.06 1.73
CA ARG A 129 17.29 1.36 3.13
C ARG A 129 16.21 0.39 3.61
N PHE A 130 16.30 0.02 4.87
CA PHE A 130 15.21 -0.62 5.60
C PHE A 130 14.42 0.48 6.32
N ALA A 131 13.12 0.28 6.55
CA ALA A 131 12.25 1.36 7.06
C ALA A 131 12.58 1.77 8.50
N GLY A 132 13.10 0.82 9.28
CA GLY A 132 13.38 0.97 10.70
C GLY A 132 13.54 -0.38 11.39
N PRO A 133 13.21 -0.50 12.68
CA PRO A 133 13.38 -1.76 13.42
C PRO A 133 12.42 -2.85 12.89
N PRO A 134 12.83 -4.13 12.96
CA PRO A 134 12.00 -5.27 12.55
C PRO A 134 10.66 -5.31 13.32
N SER A 135 9.69 -6.04 12.77
CA SER A 135 8.32 -6.15 13.30
C SER A 135 7.51 -4.84 13.33
N SER A 136 7.83 -3.87 12.45
CA SER A 136 7.00 -2.68 12.24
C SER A 136 6.38 -2.67 10.84
N VAL A 137 5.11 -2.29 10.73
CA VAL A 137 4.47 -2.02 9.42
C VAL A 137 4.27 -0.52 9.28
N TYR A 138 4.63 -0.02 8.10
CA TYR A 138 4.52 1.38 7.71
C TYR A 138 3.31 1.53 6.79
N VAL A 139 2.56 2.61 6.96
CA VAL A 139 1.44 2.96 6.08
C VAL A 139 1.69 4.35 5.53
N THR A 140 1.85 4.46 4.21
CA THR A 140 1.91 5.73 3.49
C THR A 140 0.58 5.97 2.81
N ILE A 141 -0.07 7.10 3.09
CA ILE A 141 -1.34 7.51 2.49
C ILE A 141 -1.07 8.69 1.56
N ALA A 142 -1.54 8.62 0.31
CA ALA A 142 -1.40 9.70 -0.65
C ALA A 142 -2.46 10.79 -0.43
N THR A 143 -2.01 12.02 -0.21
CA THR A 143 -2.87 13.22 -0.04
C THR A 143 -2.87 14.13 -1.27
N SER A 144 -1.84 14.01 -2.12
CA SER A 144 -1.79 14.54 -3.48
C SER A 144 -2.63 13.69 -4.45
N GLU A 145 -2.98 14.25 -5.61
CA GLU A 145 -3.71 13.55 -6.70
C GLU A 145 -3.03 12.25 -7.14
N ARG A 146 -1.70 12.28 -7.13
CA ARG A 146 -0.80 11.19 -7.47
C ARG A 146 0.35 11.18 -6.46
N LEU A 147 0.85 9.99 -6.15
CA LEU A 147 2.12 9.79 -5.47
C LEU A 147 2.81 8.56 -6.08
N SER A 148 3.80 8.80 -6.93
CA SER A 148 4.63 7.80 -7.61
C SER A 148 6.13 8.00 -7.34
N PRO A 149 7.05 7.14 -7.82
CA PRO A 149 8.48 7.28 -7.54
C PRO A 149 9.10 8.55 -8.11
N GLU A 150 8.52 9.08 -9.18
CA GLU A 150 8.86 10.39 -9.76
C GLU A 150 8.51 11.56 -8.83
N GLU A 151 7.62 11.34 -7.86
CA GLU A 151 7.23 12.29 -6.79
C GLU A 151 7.93 11.95 -5.47
N GLY A 152 8.91 11.03 -5.49
CA GLY A 152 9.73 10.63 -4.33
C GLY A 152 9.17 9.46 -3.50
N LEU A 153 8.11 8.79 -3.93
CA LEU A 153 7.68 7.53 -3.29
C LEU A 153 8.81 6.47 -3.43
N PRO A 154 9.13 5.71 -2.39
CA PRO A 154 10.09 4.60 -2.49
C PRO A 154 9.73 3.56 -3.57
N GLU A 155 10.74 3.05 -4.27
CA GLU A 155 10.63 1.83 -5.07
C GLU A 155 11.01 0.63 -4.21
N PHE A 156 10.17 -0.40 -4.14
CA PHE A 156 10.39 -1.54 -3.25
C PHE A 156 11.23 -2.64 -3.91
N VAL A 157 12.25 -3.15 -3.22
CA VAL A 157 13.10 -4.23 -3.73
C VAL A 157 12.35 -5.55 -3.60
N TYR A 158 12.09 -6.22 -4.73
CA TYR A 158 11.18 -7.36 -4.79
C TYR A 158 11.59 -8.50 -3.83
N ARG A 159 10.66 -8.92 -2.96
CA ARG A 159 10.82 -10.01 -1.97
C ARG A 159 11.97 -9.85 -0.97
N SER A 160 12.51 -8.65 -0.81
CA SER A 160 13.69 -8.42 0.04
C SER A 160 13.47 -8.75 1.52
N HIS A 161 12.23 -8.67 2.03
CA HIS A 161 11.86 -9.09 3.38
C HIS A 161 12.02 -10.60 3.64
N LYS A 162 12.05 -11.44 2.59
CA LYS A 162 12.32 -12.89 2.70
C LYS A 162 13.82 -13.23 2.60
N ILE A 163 14.72 -12.26 2.42
CA ILE A 163 16.16 -12.51 2.29
C ILE A 163 16.77 -12.72 3.68
N THR A 164 16.81 -13.99 4.11
CA THR A 164 17.34 -14.42 5.42
C THR A 164 18.84 -14.72 5.43
N GLN A 165 19.52 -14.62 4.28
CA GLN A 165 20.96 -14.90 4.14
C GLN A 165 21.77 -13.61 3.98
N VAL A 166 23.06 -13.69 4.36
CA VAL A 166 24.03 -12.59 4.25
C VAL A 166 24.38 -12.33 2.77
N ARG A 167 23.46 -11.69 2.05
CA ARG A 167 23.76 -11.07 0.77
C ARG A 167 24.50 -9.77 0.98
N THR A 168 25.45 -9.46 0.09
CA THR A 168 26.03 -8.11 0.10
C THR A 168 24.98 -7.08 -0.33
N LEU A 169 25.09 -5.83 0.14
CA LEU A 169 24.16 -4.77 -0.30
C LEU A 169 24.12 -4.66 -1.84
N ASN A 170 25.26 -4.88 -2.50
CA ASN A 170 25.39 -4.91 -3.97
C ASN A 170 24.51 -5.98 -4.64
N GLU A 171 24.35 -7.16 -4.03
CA GLU A 171 23.45 -8.21 -4.53
C GLU A 171 21.98 -7.88 -4.32
N ILE A 172 21.64 -7.09 -3.29
CA ILE A 172 20.28 -6.57 -3.07
C ILE A 172 19.98 -5.44 -4.07
N PHE A 173 20.96 -4.60 -4.39
CA PHE A 173 20.85 -3.53 -5.39
C PHE A 173 20.64 -4.03 -6.83
N ALA A 174 21.05 -5.27 -7.11
CA ALA A 174 20.87 -5.92 -8.41
C ALA A 174 19.49 -6.59 -8.59
N ILE A 175 18.64 -6.59 -7.55
CA ILE A 175 17.27 -7.10 -7.62
C ILE A 175 16.37 -6.01 -8.20
N ASP A 176 15.44 -6.42 -9.07
CA ASP A 176 14.44 -5.52 -9.66
C ASP A 176 13.56 -4.85 -8.59
N THR A 177 13.24 -3.59 -8.85
CA THR A 177 12.34 -2.80 -8.00
C THR A 177 10.92 -2.79 -8.53
N VAL A 178 9.96 -2.82 -7.61
CA VAL A 178 8.54 -2.61 -7.90
C VAL A 178 8.20 -1.14 -7.69
N LYS A 179 7.62 -0.53 -8.73
CA LYS A 179 7.14 0.85 -8.71
C LYS A 179 5.64 0.87 -8.45
N ILE A 180 5.24 1.54 -7.38
CA ILE A 180 3.83 1.73 -7.02
C ILE A 180 3.43 3.16 -7.36
N THR A 181 2.22 3.36 -7.88
CA THR A 181 1.57 4.68 -7.94
C THR A 181 0.33 4.62 -7.07
N LEU A 182 0.22 5.58 -6.16
CA LEU A 182 -0.97 5.83 -5.36
C LEU A 182 -1.73 7.02 -5.95
N HIS A 183 -3.06 6.99 -5.85
CA HIS A 183 -3.93 8.15 -6.08
C HIS A 183 -4.38 8.73 -4.74
N LYS A 184 -4.93 9.95 -4.73
CA LYS A 184 -5.48 10.56 -3.50
C LYS A 184 -6.38 9.57 -2.76
N GLY A 185 -6.17 9.45 -1.45
CA GLY A 185 -6.94 8.52 -0.60
C GLY A 185 -6.48 7.07 -0.64
N TRP A 186 -5.57 6.69 -1.54
CA TRP A 186 -4.99 5.34 -1.55
C TRP A 186 -3.81 5.27 -0.59
N ALA A 187 -3.56 4.08 -0.06
CA ALA A 187 -2.46 3.81 0.85
C ALA A 187 -1.61 2.64 0.38
N VAL A 188 -0.34 2.59 0.77
CA VAL A 188 0.47 1.37 0.76
C VAL A 188 0.86 1.03 2.20
N ALA A 189 0.54 -0.20 2.62
CA ALA A 189 1.05 -0.81 3.84
C ALA A 189 2.23 -1.72 3.49
N TRP A 190 3.33 -1.67 4.26
CA TRP A 190 4.53 -2.45 3.95
C TRP A 190 5.37 -2.76 5.20
N THR A 191 6.05 -3.92 5.21
CA THR A 191 6.91 -4.35 6.34
C THR A 191 8.23 -3.58 6.40
N SER A 192 8.72 -3.30 7.61
CA SER A 192 10.02 -2.67 7.87
C SER A 192 11.21 -3.40 7.25
N GLU A 193 11.05 -4.70 7.02
CA GLU A 193 12.06 -5.61 6.48
C GLU A 193 12.11 -5.56 4.94
N LEU A 194 11.14 -4.90 4.30
CA LEU A 194 11.16 -4.64 2.87
C LEU A 194 12.17 -3.53 2.59
N SER A 195 13.27 -3.88 1.92
CA SER A 195 14.23 -2.92 1.39
C SER A 195 13.56 -2.05 0.33
N TYR A 196 13.95 -0.79 0.28
CA TYR A 196 13.51 0.14 -0.74
C TYR A 196 14.67 1.00 -1.24
N GLN A 197 14.55 1.46 -2.48
CA GLN A 197 15.48 2.37 -3.14
C GLN A 197 14.71 3.63 -3.55
N ASN A 198 15.40 4.76 -3.57
CA ASN A 198 14.91 5.97 -4.23
C ASN A 198 15.39 5.99 -5.70
N GLN A 199 14.71 6.75 -6.55
CA GLN A 199 15.16 6.91 -7.94
C GLN A 199 16.62 7.37 -8.00
N SER A 200 17.43 6.69 -8.80
CA SER A 200 18.59 7.33 -9.41
C SER A 200 18.10 7.99 -10.67
N SER A 201 18.32 9.29 -10.82
CA SER A 201 18.24 9.91 -12.14
C SER A 201 19.22 9.19 -13.07
N HIS A 202 18.70 8.49 -14.08
CA HIS A 202 19.48 8.13 -15.25
C HIS A 202 19.65 9.40 -16.09
N ALA A 203 20.81 10.03 -15.95
CA ALA A 203 21.32 11.07 -16.84
C ALA A 203 22.36 10.44 -17.79
#